data_AF-A0A4U7DUC5-F1
#
_entry.id   AF-A0A4U7DUC5-F1
#
_cell.length_a   1.000
_cell.length_b   1.000
_cell.length_c   1.000
_cell.angle_alpha   90.00
_cell.angle_beta   90.00
_cell.angle_gamma   90.00
#
_symmetry.space_group_name_H-M   'P 1'
#
loop_
_entity.id
_entity.type
_entity.pdbx_description
1 polymer ?
#
loop_
_entity_poly.entity_id
_entity_poly.type
_entity_poly.pdbx_seq_one_letter_code
_entity_poly.pdbx_strand_id
1 'polypeptide(L)'
;MTTIDLPNGEYTAVVDSIEDGLATVFFEQDGEEVGNAVVEPDELPSDGQHADAILEVEIRDGAVYSSQYQSGETERRSNASQGRFDRLSKRPPSDRDP
;
A
#
# COMPACT_ATOMS: atom_id res chain seq x y z
N MET A 1 -0.03 24.61 2.45
CA MET A 1 -0.67 23.99 1.27
C MET A 1 0.41 23.33 0.46
N THR A 2 0.67 22.08 0.79
CA THR A 2 1.56 21.22 0.00
C THR A 2 0.86 20.95 -1.32
N THR A 3 1.53 21.28 -2.43
CA THR A 3 1.04 20.90 -3.76
C THR A 3 1.66 19.55 -4.11
N ILE A 4 0.81 18.55 -4.30
CA ILE A 4 1.19 17.21 -4.74
C ILE A 4 1.25 17.24 -6.26
N ASP A 5 2.42 16.96 -6.83
CA ASP A 5 2.64 16.93 -8.28
C ASP A 5 2.22 15.58 -8.89
N LEU A 6 0.99 15.16 -8.59
CA LEU A 6 0.38 13.93 -9.10
C LEU A 6 -0.95 14.24 -9.79
N PRO A 7 -1.29 13.51 -10.86
CA PRO A 7 -2.59 13.65 -11.49
C PRO A 7 -3.71 13.22 -10.52
N ASN A 8 -4.93 13.63 -10.83
CA ASN A 8 -6.08 13.26 -10.02
C ASN A 8 -6.36 11.75 -10.14
N GLY A 9 -6.47 11.05 -9.02
CA GLY A 9 -6.63 9.60 -9.00
C GLY A 9 -6.45 9.00 -7.61
N GLU A 10 -6.57 7.68 -7.53
CA GLU A 10 -6.32 6.89 -6.32
C GLU A 10 -4.86 6.41 -6.30
N TYR A 11 -4.22 6.54 -5.14
CA TYR A 11 -2.83 6.19 -4.91
C TYR A 11 -2.67 5.53 -3.55
N THR A 12 -1.63 4.70 -3.43
CA THR A 12 -1.19 4.18 -2.14
C THR A 12 -0.14 5.12 -1.57
N ALA A 13 -0.44 5.78 -0.47
CA ALA A 13 0.49 6.63 0.25
C ALA A 13 1.21 5.83 1.35
N VAL A 14 2.54 5.89 1.38
CA VAL A 14 3.39 5.28 2.40
C VAL A 14 4.10 6.38 3.17
N VAL A 15 3.93 6.43 4.49
CA VAL A 15 4.62 7.37 5.36
C VAL A 15 6.03 6.85 5.63
N ASP A 16 7.05 7.54 5.13
CA ASP A 16 8.46 7.16 5.32
C ASP A 16 8.97 7.62 6.70
N SER A 17 8.87 8.92 6.98
CA SER A 17 9.26 9.49 8.26
C SER A 17 8.33 10.63 8.69
N ILE A 18 8.29 10.87 10.00
CA ILE A 18 7.66 12.06 10.59
C ILE A 18 8.72 12.79 11.40
N GLU A 19 9.17 13.93 10.89
CA GLU A 19 10.28 14.70 11.44
C GLU A 19 9.90 16.18 11.47
N ASP A 20 10.31 16.87 12.54
CA ASP A 20 10.02 18.30 12.74
C ASP A 20 8.52 18.69 12.64
N GLY A 21 7.63 17.73 12.89
CA GLY A 21 6.17 17.91 12.78
C GLY A 21 5.63 17.84 11.35
N LEU A 22 6.41 17.32 10.41
CA LEU A 22 6.02 17.07 9.02
C LEU A 22 6.18 15.59 8.68
N ALA A 23 5.27 15.05 7.88
CA ALA A 23 5.30 13.68 7.41
C ALA A 23 5.76 13.64 5.93
N THR A 24 6.80 12.86 5.65
CA THR A 24 7.20 12.55 4.28
C THR A 24 6.40 11.36 3.80
N VAL A 25 5.68 11.53 2.69
CA VAL A 25 4.79 10.52 2.13
C VAL A 25 5.16 10.22 0.70
N PHE A 26 5.33 8.95 0.39
CA PHE A 26 5.55 8.43 -0.96
C PHE A 26 4.24 7.92 -1.53
N PHE A 27 3.99 8.15 -2.81
CA PHE A 27 2.80 7.67 -3.51
C PHE A 27 3.21 6.59 -4.50
N GLU A 28 2.50 5.46 -4.42
CA GLU A 28 2.68 4.32 -5.30
C GLU A 28 1.41 4.08 -6.12
N GLN A 29 1.60 3.63 -7.36
CA GLN A 29 0.55 3.13 -8.24
C GLN A 29 1.01 1.82 -8.84
N ASP A 30 0.19 0.77 -8.77
CA ASP A 30 0.52 -0.58 -9.24
C ASP A 30 1.83 -1.16 -8.65
N GLY A 31 2.23 -0.70 -7.46
CA GLY A 31 3.45 -1.12 -6.77
C GLY A 31 4.74 -0.45 -7.26
N GLU A 32 4.62 0.62 -8.04
CA GLU A 32 5.73 1.49 -8.44
C GLU A 32 5.56 2.89 -7.83
N GLU A 33 6.64 3.45 -7.30
CA GLU A 33 6.67 4.82 -6.79
C GLU A 33 6.46 5.80 -7.95
N VAL A 34 5.42 6.60 -7.86
CA VAL A 34 5.07 7.62 -8.86
C VAL A 34 5.38 9.05 -8.40
N GLY A 35 5.63 9.25 -7.10
CA GLY A 35 6.03 10.54 -6.56
C GLY A 35 6.04 10.57 -5.03
N ASN A 36 6.33 11.74 -4.47
CA ASN A 36 6.35 11.96 -3.03
C ASN A 36 5.90 13.39 -2.68
N ALA A 37 5.43 13.60 -1.45
CA ALA A 37 5.08 14.90 -0.91
C ALA A 37 5.37 14.99 0.59
N VAL A 38 5.53 16.21 1.08
CA VAL A 38 5.68 16.49 2.52
C VAL A 38 4.39 17.14 3.02
N VAL A 39 3.65 16.43 3.86
CA VAL A 39 2.35 16.87 4.37
C VAL A 39 2.39 17.06 5.89
N GLU A 40 1.45 17.82 6.42
CA GLU A 40 1.30 17.92 7.87
C GLU A 40 0.68 16.62 8.40
N PRO A 41 1.13 16.07 9.55
CA PRO A 41 0.57 14.85 10.12
C PRO A 41 -0.92 15.00 10.47
N ASP A 42 -1.39 16.23 10.69
CA ASP A 42 -2.82 16.55 10.87
C ASP A 42 -3.66 16.33 9.60
N GLU A 43 -3.04 16.31 8.40
CA GLU A 43 -3.70 15.91 7.15
C GLU A 43 -3.81 14.39 7.01
N LEU A 44 -3.05 13.63 7.80
CA LEU A 44 -3.09 12.18 7.82
C LEU A 44 -4.11 11.70 8.86
N PRO A 45 -4.76 10.54 8.61
CA PRO A 45 -5.62 9.94 9.61
C PRO A 45 -4.79 9.57 10.84
N SER A 46 -5.33 9.80 12.03
CA SER A 46 -4.62 9.61 13.31
C SER A 46 -4.00 8.22 13.46
N ASP A 47 -4.63 7.20 12.89
CA ASP A 47 -4.15 5.81 12.90
C ASP A 47 -2.92 5.59 12.00
N GLY A 48 -2.67 6.46 11.02
CA GLY A 48 -1.53 6.42 10.10
C GLY A 48 -0.48 7.49 10.34
N GLN A 49 -0.51 8.20 11.46
CA GLN A 49 0.51 9.19 11.86
C GLN A 49 1.75 8.51 12.45
N HIS A 50 2.30 7.53 11.74
CA HIS A 50 3.52 6.84 12.13
C HIS A 50 4.31 6.42 10.88
N ALA A 51 5.62 6.24 11.03
CA ALA A 51 6.45 5.65 9.97
C ALA A 51 5.94 4.26 9.57
N ASP A 52 6.15 3.89 8.32
CA ASP A 52 5.66 2.67 7.69
C ASP A 52 4.11 2.54 7.64
N ALA A 53 3.38 3.64 7.83
CA ALA A 53 1.92 3.64 7.66
C ALA A 53 1.54 3.63 6.18
N ILE A 54 0.66 2.69 5.81
CA ILE A 54 0.10 2.59 4.46
C ILE A 54 -1.32 3.15 4.45
N LEU A 55 -1.56 4.10 3.57
CA LEU A 55 -2.77 4.87 3.42
C LEU A 55 -3.27 4.73 1.99
N GLU A 56 -4.57 4.58 1.81
CA GLU A 56 -5.19 4.77 0.49
C GLU A 56 -5.65 6.22 0.41
N VAL A 57 -5.11 6.95 -0.56
CA VAL A 57 -5.37 8.38 -0.72
C VAL A 57 -5.92 8.67 -2.11
N GLU A 58 -6.89 9.57 -2.17
CA GLU A 58 -7.40 10.13 -3.41
C GLU A 58 -6.82 11.52 -3.60
N ILE A 59 -6.06 11.73 -4.68
CA ILE A 59 -5.52 13.04 -5.04
C ILE A 59 -6.50 13.74 -5.98
N ARG A 60 -6.85 14.99 -5.65
CA ARG A 60 -7.60 15.89 -6.54
C ARG A 60 -7.05 17.31 -6.46
N ASP A 61 -6.87 17.92 -7.62
CA ASP A 61 -6.37 19.30 -7.77
C ASP A 61 -5.04 19.54 -7.03
N GLY A 62 -4.18 18.51 -6.98
CA GLY A 62 -2.87 18.57 -6.32
C GLY A 62 -2.93 18.56 -4.78
N ALA A 63 -4.01 18.06 -4.19
CA ALA A 63 -4.17 17.88 -2.75
C ALA A 63 -4.81 16.53 -2.40
N VAL A 64 -4.60 16.06 -1.17
CA VAL A 64 -5.29 14.87 -0.64
C VAL A 64 -6.77 15.22 -0.44
N TYR A 65 -7.64 14.63 -1.25
CA TYR A 65 -9.08 14.77 -1.15
C TYR A 65 -9.68 13.85 -0.09
N SER A 66 -9.14 12.63 0.02
CA SER A 66 -9.54 11.61 0.99
C SER A 66 -8.32 10.77 1.35
N SER A 67 -8.24 10.37 2.62
CA SER A 67 -7.20 9.47 3.12
C SER A 67 -7.83 8.45 4.06
N GLN A 68 -7.67 7.17 3.74
CA GLN A 68 -8.16 6.07 4.56
C GLN A 68 -6.99 5.21 5.00
N TYR A 69 -6.84 5.03 6.32
CA TYR A 69 -5.87 4.07 6.86
C TYR A 69 -6.31 2.65 6.53
N GLN A 70 -5.56 1.97 5.67
CA GLN A 70 -5.80 0.58 5.34
C GLN A 70 -5.12 -0.32 6.36
N SER A 71 -5.73 -0.44 7.54
CA SER A 71 -5.37 -1.40 8.59
C SER A 71 -5.30 -2.86 8.12
N GLY A 72 -5.85 -3.17 6.94
CA GLY A 72 -5.88 -4.52 6.34
C GLY A 72 -4.77 -4.84 5.34
N GLU A 73 -3.96 -3.88 4.85
CA GLU A 73 -2.92 -4.17 3.85
C GLU A 73 -1.56 -4.53 4.46
N THR A 74 -1.39 -4.42 5.78
CA THR A 74 -0.31 -5.12 6.50
C THR A 74 -0.52 -6.65 6.47
N GLU A 75 -1.73 -7.13 6.14
CA GLU A 75 -2.11 -8.55 6.17
C GLU A 75 -2.41 -9.18 4.78
N ARG A 76 -2.58 -8.40 3.70
CA ARG A 76 -2.83 -8.98 2.36
C ARG A 76 -1.58 -9.48 1.63
N ARG A 77 -0.37 -9.18 2.11
CA ARG A 77 0.84 -9.96 1.74
C ARG A 77 0.93 -11.32 2.45
N SER A 78 -0.12 -11.77 3.15
CA SER A 78 -0.21 -13.17 3.60
C SER A 78 -1.05 -14.06 2.67
N ASN A 79 -1.72 -13.57 1.62
CA ASN A 79 -2.63 -14.42 0.82
C ASN A 79 -2.40 -14.52 -0.70
N ALA A 80 -1.37 -13.87 -1.27
CA ALA A 80 -1.03 -14.08 -2.69
C ALA A 80 -0.06 -15.26 -2.96
N SER A 81 0.43 -15.97 -1.94
CA SER A 81 1.41 -17.07 -2.10
C SER A 81 0.95 -18.47 -1.67
N GLN A 82 -0.29 -18.67 -1.23
CA GLN A 82 -0.79 -20.00 -0.82
C GLN A 82 -1.69 -20.70 -1.86
N GLY A 83 -1.74 -20.20 -3.11
CA GLY A 83 -2.57 -20.79 -4.18
C GLY A 83 -1.88 -21.77 -5.13
N ARG A 84 -0.67 -22.29 -4.83
CA ARG A 84 0.09 -23.18 -5.75
C ARG A 84 0.56 -24.51 -5.16
N PHE A 85 0.20 -24.85 -3.92
CA PHE A 85 0.68 -26.08 -3.27
C PHE A 85 -0.37 -27.19 -3.10
N ASP A 86 -1.52 -27.12 -3.76
CA ASP A 86 -2.54 -28.19 -3.71
C ASP A 86 -2.55 -29.13 -4.94
N ARG A 87 -1.70 -28.89 -5.95
CA ARG A 87 -1.72 -29.72 -7.19
C ARG A 87 -0.71 -30.87 -7.22
N LEU A 88 0.20 -31.01 -6.24
CA LEU A 88 1.25 -32.04 -6.26
C LEU A 88 0.99 -33.26 -5.35
N SER A 89 -0.13 -33.29 -4.61
CA SER A 89 -0.40 -34.36 -3.62
C SER A 89 -1.35 -35.48 -4.06
N LYS A 90 -1.72 -35.58 -5.34
CA LYS A 90 -2.37 -36.79 -5.86
C LYS A 90 -1.33 -37.68 -6.54
N ARG A 91 -0.77 -38.53 -5.69
CA ARG A 91 0.01 -39.74 -5.98
C ARG A 91 -0.41 -40.41 -7.30
N PRO A 92 0.54 -40.75 -8.19
CA PRO A 92 0.25 -41.52 -9.40
C PRO A 92 -0.23 -42.93 -9.05
N PRO A 93 -1.24 -43.50 -9.75
CA PRO A 93 -1.40 -44.94 -9.74
C PRO A 93 -0.15 -45.56 -10.38
N SER A 94 0.50 -46.45 -9.62
CA SER A 94 1.65 -47.22 -10.07
C SER A 94 1.29 -48.04 -11.30
N ASP A 95 2.03 -47.85 -12.38
CA ASP A 95 2.27 -48.90 -13.37
C ASP A 95 3.01 -50.04 -12.66
N ARG A 96 2.33 -51.18 -12.50
CA ARG A 96 2.99 -52.47 -12.30
C ARG A 96 2.18 -53.56 -12.98
N ASP A 97 2.61 -53.88 -14.19
CA ASP A 97 2.40 -55.14 -14.93
C ASP A 97 2.57 -56.37 -14.02
N PRO A 98 1.76 -57.41 -14.26
CA PRO A 98 2.30 -58.76 -14.47
C PRO A 98 1.84 -59.43 -15.77
#